data_AF-A0A1B7MD90-F1
#
_entry.id   AF-A0A1B7MD90-F1
#
_cell.length_a   1.000
_cell.length_b   1.000
_cell.length_c   1.000
_cell.angle_alpha   90.00
_cell.angle_beta   90.00
_cell.angle_gamma   90.00
#
_symmetry.space_group_name_H-M   'P 1'
#
loop_
_entity.id
_entity.type
_entity.pdbx_description
1 polymer ?
#
loop_
_entity_poly.entity_id
_entity_poly.type
_entity_poly.pdbx_seq_one_letter_code
_entity_poly.pdbx_strand_id
1 'polypeptide(L)' 'VIDSGATSHSCPDRSKFMTFTSIKPQDIHTADGSTVSALGWADVQLDLPLGQK' A
#
# COMPACT_ATOMS: atom_id res chain seq x y z
N VAL A 1 -5.16 7.48 -2.96
CA VAL A 1 -5.90 8.23 -1.93
C VAL A 1 -5.09 8.10 -0.65
N ILE A 2 -4.91 9.17 0.12
CA ILE A 2 -4.28 9.07 1.44
C ILE A 2 -5.40 9.08 2.46
N ASP A 3 -5.48 8.03 3.27
CA ASP A 3 -6.49 7.87 4.31
C ASP A 3 -5.80 7.84 5.67
N SER A 4 -6.03 8.89 6.46
CA SER A 4 -5.43 9.01 7.80
C SER A 4 -5.95 7.96 8.79
N GLY A 5 -7.06 7.29 8.49
CA GLY A 5 -7.61 6.21 9.30
C GLY A 5 -7.00 4.84 8.99
N ALA A 6 -6.22 4.71 7.90
CA ALA A 6 -5.65 3.44 7.48
C ALA A 6 -4.26 3.21 8.08
N THR A 7 -4.06 2.06 8.73
CA THR A 7 -2.74 1.64 9.22
C THR A 7 -1.81 1.21 8.09
N SER A 8 -2.37 0.72 6.99
CA SER A 8 -1.63 0.30 5.79
C SER A 8 -2.46 0.56 4.52
N HIS A 9 -1.78 0.88 3.42
CA HIS A 9 -2.41 1.10 2.12
C HIS A 9 -1.96 0.03 1.12
N SER A 10 -2.90 -0.55 0.38
CA SER A 10 -2.59 -1.51 -0.69
C SER A 10 -2.52 -0.79 -2.04
N CYS A 11 -1.46 -1.03 -2.82
CA CYS A 11 -1.30 -0.44 -4.15
C CYS A 11 -0.88 -1.51 -5.17
N PRO A 12 -1.58 -1.65 -6.31
CA PRO A 12 -1.19 -2.61 -7.34
C PRO A 12 -0.01 -2.13 -8.21
N ASP A 13 0.38 -0.86 -8.09
CA ASP A 13 1.39 -0.24 -8.95
C ASP A 13 2.76 -0.19 -8.25
N ARG A 14 3.61 -1.15 -8.62
CA ARG A 14 4.97 -1.29 -8.06
C ARG A 14 5.89 -0.11 -8.39
N SER A 15 5.61 0.67 -9.44
CA SER A 15 6.47 1.80 -9.85
C SER A 15 6.44 2.96 -8.84
N LYS A 16 5.42 3.01 -7.99
CA LYS A 16 5.28 4.00 -6.92
C LYS A 16 6.10 3.69 -5.67
N PHE A 17 6.76 2.54 -5.64
CA PHE A 17 7.46 2.04 -4.47
C PHE A 17 8.94 2.41 -4.51
N MET A 18 9.45 2.93 -3.40
CA MET A 18 10.88 3.18 -3.20
C MET A 18 11.62 1.90 -2.84
N THR A 19 10.94 1.00 -2.12
CA THR A 19 11.46 -0.29 -1.69
C THR A 19 10.45 -1.38 -2.04
N PHE A 20 10.91 -2.62 -2.23
CA PHE A 20 10.00 -3.74 -2.36
C PHE A 20 10.61 -4.98 -1.73
N THR A 21 9.94 -5.50 -0.69
CA THR A 21 10.28 -6.76 -0.05
C THR A 21 9.20 -7.77 -0.38
N SER A 22 9.55 -8.80 -1.14
CA SER A 22 8.62 -9.89 -1.44
C SER A 22 8.26 -10.63 -0.16
N ILE A 23 7.00 -11.02 -0.02
CA ILE A 23 6.52 -11.90 1.05
C ILE A 23 5.93 -13.17 0.46
N LYS A 24 5.67 -14.17 1.30
CA LYS A 24 4.77 -15.26 0.91
C LYS A 24 3.40 -14.64 0.59
N PRO A 25 2.76 -14.97 -0.54
CA PRO A 25 1.43 -14.45 -0.87
C PRO A 25 0.47 -14.59 0.30
N GLN A 26 -0.21 -13.50 0.64
CA GLN A 26 -1.25 -13.45 1.67
C GLN A 26 -2.56 -13.01 1.04
N ASP A 27 -3.63 -13.73 1.35
CA ASP A 27 -4.95 -13.40 0.84
C ASP A 27 -5.53 -12.17 1.55
N ILE A 28 -6.08 -11.26 0.76
CA ILE A 28 -6.82 -10.09 1.20
C ILE A 28 -8.23 -10.23 0.62
N HIS A 29 -9.21 -10.32 1.52
CA HIS A 29 -10.61 -10.33 1.14
C HIS A 29 -11.14 -8.90 1.05
N THR A 30 -11.62 -8.51 -0.11
CA THR A 30 -12.16 -7.19 -0.37
C THR A 30 -13.65 -7.14 -0.07
N ALA A 31 -14.18 -5.93 0.09
CA ALA A 31 -15.59 -5.72 0.46
C ALA A 31 -16.59 -6.21 -0.59
N ASP A 32 -16.17 -6.34 -1.85
CA ASP A 32 -16.98 -6.93 -2.94
C ASP A 32 -17.01 -8.46 -2.92
N GLY A 33 -16.36 -9.10 -1.93
CA GLY A 33 -16.26 -10.55 -1.80
C GLY A 33 -15.20 -11.20 -2.68
N SER A 34 -14.43 -10.41 -3.44
CA SER A 34 -13.28 -10.93 -4.17
C SER A 34 -12.06 -11.11 -3.25
N THR A 35 -11.08 -11.86 -3.75
CA THR A 35 -9.82 -12.11 -3.05
C THR A 35 -8.68 -11.69 -3.94
N VAL A 36 -7.76 -10.89 -3.40
CA VAL A 36 -6.50 -10.51 -4.02
C VAL A 36 -5.33 -10.97 -3.16
N SER A 37 -4.14 -11.13 -3.72
CA SER A 37 -2.97 -11.56 -2.97
C SER A 37 -1.98 -10.41 -2.77
N ALA A 38 -1.60 -10.15 -1.52
CA ALA A 38 -0.46 -9.31 -1.20
C ALA A 38 0.83 -10.05 -1.51
N LEU A 39 1.65 -9.49 -2.41
CA LEU A 39 2.90 -10.10 -2.87
C LEU A 39 4.15 -9.53 -2.20
N GLY A 40 4.04 -8.33 -1.61
CA GLY A 40 5.17 -7.66 -1.00
C GLY A 40 4.76 -6.46 -0.16
N TRP A 41 5.71 -6.00 0.63
CA TRP A 41 5.65 -4.74 1.37
C TRP A 41 6.59 -3.74 0.72
N ALA A 42 6.20 -2.47 0.76
CA ALA A 42 6.90 -1.41 0.08
C ALA A 42 6.70 -0.07 0.79
N ASP A 43 7.75 0.74 0.79
CA ASP A 43 7.68 2.12 1.24
C ASP A 43 7.31 3.03 0.06
N VAL A 44 6.49 4.04 0.33
CA VAL A 44 6.15 5.11 -0.61
C VAL A 44 6.63 6.41 -0.02
N GLN A 45 7.34 7.21 -0.81
CA GLN A 45 7.67 8.57 -0.42
C GLN A 45 6.51 9.50 -0.78
N LEU A 46 6.01 10.23 0.23
CA LEU A 46 4.97 11.24 0.05
C LEU A 46 5.58 12.61 0.31
N ASP A 47 5.46 13.50 -0.67
CA ASP A 47 5.71 14.93 -0.47
C ASP A 47 4.36 15.62 -0.26
N LEU A 48 4.16 16.19 0.92
CA LEU A 48 2.89 16.79 1.32
C LEU A 48 3.08 18.32 1.45
N PRO A 49 2.35 19.14 0.67
CA PRO A 49 2.59 20.58 0.58
C PRO A 49 2.27 21.38 1.87
N LEU A 50 1.73 20.73 2.91
CA LEU A 50 1.31 21.37 4.17
C LEU A 50 2.08 20.82 5.39
N GLY A 51 3.20 20.12 5.18
CA GLY A 51 4.00 19.50 6.24
C GLY A 51 5.06 20.39 6.90
N GLN A 52 5.18 21.66 6.52
CA GLN A 52 6.07 22.59 7.23
C GLN A 52 5.37 23.19 8.44
N LYS A 53 5.97 22.98 9.61
CA LYS A 53 5.68 23.70 10.83
C LYS A 53 6.66 24.86 10.99
#